data_AF-Q89GB3-F1
#
_entry.id   AF-Q89GB3-F1
#
_cell.length_a   1.000
_cell.length_b   1.000
_cell.length_c   1.000
_cell.angle_alpha   90.00
_cell.angle_beta   90.00
_cell.angle_gamma   90.00
#
_symmetry.space_group_name_H-M   'P 1'
#
loop_
_entity.id
_entity.type
_entity.pdbx_description
1 polymer ?
#
loop_
_entity_poly.entity_id
_entity_poly.type
_entity_poly.pdbx_seq_one_letter_code
_entity_poly.pdbx_strand_id
1 'polypeptide(L)'
;MRTFLKKSIYDAEAQQARMQLLAVPLQLFRGLWDDLVTPKASRITFDMIQGRFGPLIEELFGLLEPVVPPRIIGGGARPPLVRAFGYGGSFIPAARQIIIEAGRSLTMIEADYHGVRRLMEPYKLEYKVRKKDNRGFEYFWAYDCTGGRTSGPGIKSFFSDELRNITATNRSFAPRDQVMF
;
A
#
# COMPACT_ATOMS: atom_id res chain seq x y z
N MET A 1 15.11 -10.50 7.04
CA MET A 1 14.41 -9.96 5.86
C MET A 1 13.60 -11.00 5.07
N ARG A 2 14.17 -12.13 4.60
CA ARG A 2 13.43 -13.15 3.83
C ARG A 2 12.15 -13.69 4.51
N THR A 3 12.15 -13.84 5.84
CA THR A 3 10.96 -14.23 6.61
C THR A 3 9.87 -13.16 6.60
N PHE A 4 10.24 -11.87 6.70
CA PHE A 4 9.29 -10.77 6.63
C PHE A 4 8.58 -10.74 5.28
N LEU A 5 9.34 -10.82 4.18
CA LEU A 5 8.77 -10.85 2.83
C LEU A 5 7.79 -12.01 2.63
N LYS A 6 8.20 -13.24 2.99
CA LYS A 6 7.34 -14.44 2.94
C LYS A 6 6.08 -14.37 3.79
N LYS A 7 6.11 -13.63 4.90
CA LYS A 7 4.96 -13.45 5.81
C LYS A 7 4.11 -12.24 5.44
N SER A 8 4.59 -11.41 4.52
CA SER A 8 3.89 -10.24 4.01
C SER A 8 3.24 -10.52 2.65
N ILE A 9 2.56 -9.51 2.12
CA ILE A 9 1.99 -9.54 0.78
C ILE A 9 3.03 -9.22 -0.33
N TYR A 10 4.28 -8.96 0.06
CA TYR A 10 5.35 -8.43 -0.81
C TYR A 10 6.43 -9.46 -1.15
N ASP A 11 6.19 -10.76 -0.97
CA ASP A 11 7.20 -11.83 -1.19
C ASP A 11 7.86 -11.72 -2.58
N ALA A 12 7.05 -11.56 -3.63
CA ALA A 12 7.54 -11.40 -5.00
C ALA A 12 8.07 -9.99 -5.32
N GLU A 13 7.78 -8.99 -4.49
CA GLU A 13 7.93 -7.56 -4.83
C GLU A 13 8.55 -6.76 -3.66
N ALA A 14 9.75 -7.17 -3.24
CA ALA A 14 10.47 -6.58 -2.10
C ALA A 14 10.62 -5.05 -2.19
N GLN A 15 10.84 -4.51 -3.40
CA GLN A 15 10.96 -3.06 -3.60
C GLN A 15 9.68 -2.29 -3.24
N GLN A 16 8.50 -2.91 -3.40
CA GLN A 16 7.25 -2.29 -2.93
C GLN A 16 7.19 -2.21 -1.41
N ALA A 17 7.60 -3.27 -0.70
CA ALA A 17 7.70 -3.25 0.76
C ALA A 17 8.63 -2.15 1.25
N ARG A 18 9.77 -1.94 0.58
CA ARG A 18 10.69 -0.84 0.87
C ARG A 18 10.00 0.51 0.76
N MET A 19 9.34 0.77 -0.38
CA MET A 19 8.61 2.03 -0.60
C MET A 19 7.53 2.26 0.46
N GLN A 20 6.83 1.21 0.89
CA GLN A 20 5.83 1.32 1.97
C GLN A 20 6.43 1.73 3.30
N LEU A 21 7.49 1.06 3.71
CA LEU A 21 8.14 1.34 4.98
C LEU A 21 8.67 2.78 4.99
N LEU A 22 9.26 3.24 3.89
CA LEU A 22 9.74 4.62 3.76
C LEU A 22 8.61 5.66 3.72
N ALA A 23 7.41 5.30 3.29
CA ALA A 23 6.25 6.19 3.24
C ALA A 23 5.54 6.37 4.59
N VAL A 24 5.97 5.67 5.66
CA VAL A 24 5.35 5.79 6.99
C VAL A 24 5.56 7.21 7.54
N PRO A 25 4.49 7.94 7.90
CA PRO A 25 4.60 9.28 8.47
C PRO A 25 4.96 9.19 9.96
N LEU A 26 6.22 8.87 10.27
CA LEU A 26 6.71 8.63 11.64
C LEU A 26 6.34 9.75 12.62
N GLN A 27 6.29 10.99 12.14
CA GLN A 27 5.97 12.16 12.96
C GLN A 27 4.62 12.06 13.69
N LEU A 28 3.63 11.38 13.10
CA LEU A 28 2.31 11.17 13.71
C LEU A 28 2.39 10.33 14.99
N PHE A 29 3.44 9.53 15.16
CA PHE A 29 3.64 8.67 16.33
C PHE A 29 4.37 9.37 17.47
N ARG A 30 4.80 10.64 17.32
CA ARG A 30 5.56 11.34 18.36
C ARG A 30 4.82 11.37 19.71
N GLY A 31 3.53 11.73 19.69
CA GLY A 31 2.72 11.76 20.90
C GLY A 31 2.56 10.39 21.57
N LEU A 32 2.41 9.34 20.76
CA LEU A 32 2.33 7.96 21.26
C LEU A 32 3.67 7.42 21.76
N TRP A 33 4.79 7.99 21.30
CA TRP A 33 6.13 7.53 21.65
C TRP A 33 6.45 7.76 23.13
N ASP A 34 5.93 8.85 23.70
CA ASP A 34 6.14 9.19 25.10
C ASP A 34 5.33 8.31 26.04
N ASP A 35 4.22 7.75 25.56
CA ASP A 35 3.36 6.80 26.29
C ASP A 35 3.86 5.35 26.25
N LEU A 36 4.93 5.07 25.49
CA LEU A 36 5.44 3.72 25.30
C LEU A 36 6.10 3.17 26.58
N VAL A 37 5.48 2.15 27.17
CA VAL A 37 6.03 1.45 28.34
C VAL A 37 7.17 0.53 27.89
N THR A 38 8.40 0.90 28.21
CA THR A 38 9.61 0.10 27.87
C THR A 38 10.59 0.03 29.04
N PRO A 39 11.39 -1.04 29.15
CA PRO A 39 12.51 -1.08 30.10
C PRO A 39 13.47 0.08 29.83
N LYS A 40 13.96 0.73 30.90
CA LYS A 40 14.86 1.91 30.78
C LYS A 40 16.06 1.67 29.87
N ALA A 41 16.62 0.46 29.90
CA ALA A 41 17.78 0.06 29.08
C ALA A 41 17.48 -0.04 27.57
N SER A 42 16.21 -0.15 27.20
CA SER A 42 15.74 -0.28 25.81
C SER A 42 15.08 1.00 25.30
N ARG A 43 15.16 2.11 26.05
CA ARG A 43 14.52 3.37 25.68
C ARG A 43 15.28 4.04 24.54
N ILE A 44 14.68 4.01 23.36
CA ILE A 44 15.16 4.69 22.15
C ILE A 44 14.40 6.01 22.05
N THR A 45 15.12 7.12 21.89
CA THR A 45 14.49 8.44 21.72
C THR A 45 13.82 8.54 20.35
N PHE A 46 12.71 9.27 20.29
CA PHE A 46 11.98 9.46 19.03
C PHE A 46 12.86 10.11 17.95
N ASP A 47 13.65 11.14 18.32
CA ASP A 47 14.55 11.82 17.38
C ASP A 47 15.60 10.86 16.79
N MET A 48 16.09 9.90 17.59
CA MET A 48 17.02 8.88 17.10
C MET A 48 16.36 7.96 16.07
N ILE A 49 15.10 7.59 16.26
CA ILE A 49 14.36 6.78 15.28
C ILE A 49 14.09 7.58 14.02
N GLN A 50 13.62 8.80 14.17
CA GLN A 50 13.34 9.67 13.04
C GLN A 50 14.57 9.86 12.15
N GLY A 51 15.76 10.00 12.74
CA GLY A 51 17.01 10.09 12.00
C GLY A 51 17.53 8.77 11.42
N ARG A 52 17.22 7.62 12.04
CA ARG A 52 17.80 6.32 11.65
C ARG A 52 16.87 5.41 10.86
N PHE A 53 15.56 5.61 10.92
CA PHE A 53 14.61 4.69 10.33
C PHE A 53 14.81 4.54 8.82
N GLY A 54 14.84 5.65 8.08
CA GLY A 54 15.09 5.63 6.64
C GLY A 54 16.38 4.89 6.27
N PRO A 55 17.56 5.31 6.79
CA PRO A 55 18.82 4.63 6.56
C PRO A 55 18.81 3.13 6.90
N LEU A 56 18.20 2.73 8.03
CA LEU A 56 18.10 1.32 8.41
C LEU A 56 17.25 0.52 7.42
N ILE A 57 16.17 1.09 6.89
CA ILE A 57 15.37 0.46 5.84
C ILE A 57 16.21 0.31 4.56
N GLU A 58 16.97 1.34 4.17
CA GLU A 58 17.85 1.27 3.01
C GLU A 58 18.90 0.16 3.15
N GLU A 59 19.61 0.10 4.28
CA GLU A 59 20.59 -0.94 4.58
C GLU A 59 19.96 -2.33 4.53
N LEU A 60 18.80 -2.49 5.17
CA LEU A 60 18.10 -3.76 5.29
C LEU A 60 17.64 -4.32 3.92
N PHE A 61 17.24 -3.44 2.99
CA PHE A 61 16.88 -3.84 1.63
C PHE A 61 18.09 -3.92 0.69
N GLY A 62 19.18 -3.20 0.95
CA GLY A 62 20.45 -3.37 0.26
C GLY A 62 21.01 -4.80 0.37
N LEU A 63 20.73 -5.49 1.48
CA LEU A 63 21.06 -6.92 1.67
C LEU A 63 20.33 -7.87 0.70
N LEU A 64 19.26 -7.40 0.04
CA LEU A 64 18.51 -8.18 -0.95
C LEU A 64 18.93 -7.91 -2.39
N GLU A 65 19.67 -6.82 -2.64
CA GLU A 65 20.12 -6.53 -3.99
C GLU A 65 21.15 -7.57 -4.43
N PRO A 66 20.97 -8.20 -5.60
CA PRO A 66 22.01 -9.07 -6.12
C PRO A 66 23.25 -8.20 -6.35
N VAL A 67 24.38 -8.60 -5.77
CA VAL A 67 25.69 -8.07 -6.16
C VAL A 67 25.82 -8.36 -7.65
N VAL A 68 25.62 -7.35 -8.49
CA VAL A 68 25.88 -7.47 -9.93
C VAL A 68 27.41 -7.40 -10.05
N PRO A 69 28.13 -8.51 -10.32
CA PRO A 69 29.55 -8.38 -10.61
C PRO A 69 29.69 -7.44 -11.82
N PRO A 70 30.68 -6.52 -11.83
CA PRO A 70 30.88 -5.64 -12.97
C PRO A 70 31.04 -6.50 -14.23
N ARG A 71 30.04 -6.42 -15.12
CA ARG A 71 30.11 -7.10 -16.40
C ARG A 71 31.21 -6.43 -17.20
N ILE A 72 32.31 -7.14 -17.42
CA ILE A 72 33.33 -6.79 -18.40
C ILE A 72 32.60 -6.63 -19.74
N ILE A 73 32.64 -5.42 -20.30
CA ILE A 73 32.03 -5.09 -21.60
C ILE A 73 32.90 -5.74 -22.68
N GLY A 74 32.58 -6.99 -23.01
CA GLY A 74 33.22 -7.74 -24.08
C GLY A 74 32.18 -8.54 -24.85
N GLY A 75 31.76 -7.99 -26.00
CA GLY A 75 31.10 -8.75 -27.06
C GLY A 75 29.57 -8.91 -26.95
N GLY A 76 28.85 -8.14 -27.76
CA GLY A 76 27.69 -8.60 -28.55
C GLY A 76 26.44 -9.17 -27.86
N ALA A 77 26.40 -9.31 -26.54
CA ALA A 77 25.21 -9.75 -25.85
C ALA A 77 24.25 -8.57 -25.74
N ARG A 78 23.18 -8.60 -26.56
CA ARG A 78 21.99 -7.78 -26.34
C ARG A 78 21.71 -7.79 -24.82
N PRO A 79 21.55 -6.62 -24.16
CA PRO A 79 21.15 -6.62 -22.77
C PRO A 79 19.92 -7.54 -22.68
N PRO A 80 19.81 -8.39 -21.64
CA PRO A 80 18.56 -9.09 -21.46
C PRO A 80 17.52 -7.99 -21.52
N LEU A 81 16.57 -8.11 -22.46
CA LEU A 81 15.33 -7.36 -22.37
C LEU A 81 14.88 -7.66 -20.96
N VAL A 82 15.14 -6.72 -20.05
CA VAL A 82 14.35 -6.54 -18.86
C VAL A 82 12.99 -6.35 -19.50
N ARG A 83 12.27 -7.45 -19.69
CA ARG A 83 10.84 -7.40 -19.82
C ARG A 83 10.51 -6.52 -18.65
N ALA A 84 10.06 -5.30 -18.94
CA ALA A 84 9.23 -4.57 -18.03
C ALA A 84 8.09 -5.54 -17.74
N PHE A 85 8.32 -6.44 -16.78
CA PHE A 85 7.32 -7.32 -16.25
C PHE A 85 6.28 -6.34 -15.80
N GLY A 86 5.17 -6.34 -16.54
CA GLY A 86 4.21 -5.26 -16.54
C GLY A 86 3.94 -4.82 -15.13
N TYR A 87 3.90 -3.51 -14.93
CA TYR A 87 3.39 -2.83 -13.75
C TYR A 87 2.18 -3.60 -13.20
N GLY A 88 2.44 -4.54 -12.30
CA GLY A 88 1.44 -5.37 -11.65
C GLY A 88 1.06 -4.60 -10.41
N GLY A 89 0.07 -3.71 -10.55
CA GLY A 89 -0.54 -3.00 -9.44
C GLY A 89 0.45 -2.17 -8.64
N SER A 90 0.96 -1.08 -9.23
CA SER A 90 1.68 -0.09 -8.45
C SER A 90 0.75 0.39 -7.34
N PHE A 91 1.01 -0.06 -6.12
CA PHE A 91 0.41 0.49 -4.92
C PHE A 91 0.55 2.02 -4.98
N ILE A 92 -0.57 2.74 -4.91
CA ILE A 92 -0.57 4.21 -4.83
C ILE A 92 -0.79 4.54 -3.35
N PRO A 93 0.25 4.94 -2.58
CA PRO A 93 0.09 5.34 -1.18
C PRO A 93 -1.03 6.36 -0.95
N ALA A 94 -1.24 7.24 -1.94
CA ALA A 94 -2.31 8.23 -1.89
C ALA A 94 -3.72 7.61 -1.86
N ALA A 95 -3.97 6.54 -2.61
CA ALA A 95 -5.31 5.93 -2.66
C ALA A 95 -5.69 5.31 -1.32
N ARG A 96 -4.76 4.58 -0.69
CA ARG A 96 -4.97 3.98 0.64
C ARG A 96 -5.31 5.05 1.67
N GLN A 97 -4.52 6.12 1.74
CA GLN A 97 -4.72 7.17 2.73
C GLN A 97 -6.11 7.80 2.57
N ILE A 98 -6.51 8.12 1.34
CA ILE A 98 -7.83 8.69 1.06
C ILE A 98 -8.94 7.72 1.48
N ILE A 99 -8.82 6.42 1.17
CA ILE A 99 -9.83 5.42 1.56
C ILE A 99 -9.97 5.32 3.09
N ILE A 100 -8.84 5.24 3.80
CA ILE A 100 -8.83 5.12 5.27
C ILE A 100 -9.39 6.37 5.92
N GLU A 101 -8.92 7.55 5.52
CA GLU A 101 -9.38 8.83 6.06
C GLU A 101 -10.87 9.02 5.81
N ALA A 102 -11.32 8.81 4.57
CA ALA A 102 -12.72 8.93 4.20
C ALA A 102 -13.61 7.93 4.92
N GLY A 103 -13.13 6.69 5.13
CA GLY A 103 -13.81 5.69 5.94
C GLY A 103 -13.98 6.12 7.40
N ARG A 104 -12.92 6.65 8.02
CA ARG A 104 -12.97 7.15 9.41
C ARG A 104 -13.85 8.38 9.57
N SER A 105 -13.87 9.26 8.57
CA SER A 105 -14.67 10.48 8.57
C SER A 105 -16.08 10.30 7.98
N LEU A 106 -16.48 9.06 7.65
CA LEU A 106 -17.77 8.75 7.00
C LEU A 106 -18.05 9.63 5.77
N THR A 107 -17.00 9.88 4.98
CA THR A 107 -17.03 10.73 3.79
C THR A 107 -16.98 9.84 2.54
N MET A 108 -17.79 10.15 1.54
CA MET A 108 -17.80 9.40 0.29
C MET A 108 -16.54 9.70 -0.51
N ILE A 109 -16.08 8.72 -1.27
CA ILE A 109 -14.98 8.87 -2.22
C ILE A 109 -15.51 8.78 -3.64
N GLU A 110 -14.81 9.46 -4.55
CA GLU A 110 -14.97 9.23 -5.99
C GLU A 110 -13.67 8.74 -6.61
N ALA A 111 -13.77 7.79 -7.53
CA ALA A 111 -12.65 7.29 -8.30
C ALA A 111 -13.09 6.74 -9.64
N ASP A 112 -12.19 6.73 -10.62
CA ASP A 112 -12.39 6.02 -11.87
C ASP A 112 -12.00 4.56 -11.71
N TYR A 113 -12.92 3.65 -12.04
CA TYR A 113 -12.71 2.21 -11.96
C TYR A 113 -13.23 1.51 -13.22
N HIS A 114 -12.32 0.87 -13.97
CA HIS A 114 -12.58 0.28 -15.29
C HIS A 114 -13.36 1.20 -16.25
N GLY A 115 -12.95 2.47 -16.29
CA GLY A 115 -13.52 3.47 -17.20
C GLY A 115 -14.92 3.94 -16.82
N VAL A 116 -15.30 3.82 -15.54
CA VAL A 116 -16.51 4.46 -15.00
C VAL A 116 -16.16 5.20 -13.71
N ARG A 117 -16.61 6.44 -13.60
CA ARG A 117 -16.51 7.24 -12.38
C ARG A 117 -17.48 6.70 -11.34
N ARG A 118 -16.98 6.19 -10.23
CA ARG A 118 -17.74 5.60 -9.12
C ARG A 118 -17.83 6.59 -7.98
N LEU A 119 -19.02 6.73 -7.39
CA LEU A 119 -19.22 7.34 -6.07
C LEU A 119 -19.43 6.22 -5.05
N MET A 120 -18.61 6.16 -4.01
CA MET A 120 -18.52 5.00 -3.12
C MET A 120 -18.48 5.39 -1.65
N GLU A 121 -19.16 4.60 -0.81
CA GLU A 121 -19.10 4.64 0.64
C GLU A 121 -18.05 3.62 1.13
N PRO A 122 -16.82 4.03 1.51
CA PRO A 122 -15.76 3.09 1.91
C PRO A 122 -16.07 2.46 3.28
N TYR A 123 -15.92 1.13 3.39
CA TYR A 123 -16.21 0.38 4.63
C TYR A 123 -15.02 -0.37 5.22
N LYS A 124 -14.18 -1.01 4.40
CA LYS A 124 -13.07 -1.83 4.93
C LYS A 124 -11.94 -1.94 3.92
N LEU A 125 -10.71 -2.01 4.42
CA LEU A 125 -9.53 -2.41 3.64
C LEU A 125 -9.10 -3.83 4.02
N GLU A 126 -8.82 -4.66 3.02
CA GLU A 126 -8.37 -6.04 3.19
C GLU A 126 -7.19 -6.37 2.27
N TYR A 127 -6.39 -7.33 2.71
CA TYR A 127 -5.29 -7.87 1.92
C TYR A 127 -5.56 -9.33 1.59
N LYS A 128 -5.36 -9.71 0.33
CA LYS A 128 -5.42 -11.11 -0.08
C LYS A 128 -4.22 -11.46 -0.94
N VAL A 129 -3.51 -12.49 -0.52
CA VAL A 129 -2.44 -13.09 -1.31
C VAL A 129 -3.05 -14.16 -2.22
N ARG A 130 -2.86 -14.01 -3.52
CA ARG A 130 -3.28 -14.99 -4.51
C ARG A 130 -2.30 -16.17 -4.47
N LYS A 131 -2.80 -17.35 -4.08
CA LYS A 131 -1.99 -18.57 -3.91
C LYS A 131 -1.29 -19.07 -5.19
N LYS A 132 -1.81 -18.73 -6.38
CA LYS A 132 -1.27 -19.20 -7.67
C LYS A 132 0.11 -18.62 -7.98
N ASP A 133 0.33 -17.35 -7.63
CA ASP A 133 1.53 -16.59 -7.98
C ASP A 133 2.12 -15.80 -6.80
N ASN A 134 1.63 -16.05 -5.58
CA ASN A 134 2.02 -15.37 -4.34
C ASN A 134 1.97 -13.84 -4.42
N ARG A 135 1.12 -13.29 -5.28
CA ARG A 135 0.93 -11.85 -5.38
C ARG A 135 -0.11 -11.34 -4.37
N GLY A 136 0.29 -10.32 -3.62
CA GLY A 136 -0.57 -9.56 -2.74
C GLY A 136 -1.43 -8.56 -3.47
N PHE A 137 -2.71 -8.49 -3.13
CA PHE A 137 -3.61 -7.45 -3.60
C PHE A 137 -4.31 -6.81 -2.41
N GLU A 138 -4.48 -5.49 -2.48
CA GLU A 138 -5.26 -4.70 -1.53
C GLU A 138 -6.64 -4.45 -2.13
N TYR A 139 -7.66 -4.90 -1.43
CA TYR A 139 -9.05 -4.70 -1.80
C TYR A 139 -9.66 -3.76 -0.79
N PHE A 140 -10.54 -2.88 -1.25
CA PHE A 140 -11.42 -2.19 -0.33
C PHE A 140 -12.87 -2.51 -0.65
N TRP A 141 -13.66 -2.68 0.41
CA TRP A 141 -15.08 -2.92 0.36
C TRP A 141 -15.80 -1.58 0.47
N ALA A 142 -16.76 -1.37 -0.41
CA ALA A 142 -17.52 -0.14 -0.46
C ALA A 142 -18.95 -0.39 -0.94
N TYR A 143 -19.89 0.45 -0.52
CA TYR A 143 -21.16 0.55 -1.21
C TYR A 143 -20.99 1.46 -2.44
N ASP A 144 -21.09 0.90 -3.63
CA ASP A 144 -21.09 1.64 -4.89
C ASP A 144 -22.47 2.25 -5.13
N CYS A 145 -22.57 3.58 -5.11
CA CYS A 145 -23.82 4.29 -5.36
C CYS A 145 -24.12 4.46 -6.85
N THR A 146 -23.12 4.27 -7.71
CA THR A 146 -23.25 4.46 -9.16
C THR A 146 -23.62 3.16 -9.86
N GLY A 147 -22.93 2.06 -9.52
CA GLY A 147 -23.05 0.79 -10.23
C GLY A 147 -22.20 0.73 -11.51
N GLY A 148 -21.78 -0.48 -11.87
CA GLY A 148 -20.97 -0.85 -13.03
C GLY A 148 -21.57 -0.65 -14.42
N ARG A 149 -20.76 -0.97 -15.44
CA ARG A 149 -21.28 -1.15 -16.83
C ARG A 149 -22.31 -2.27 -16.90
N THR A 150 -22.15 -3.29 -16.06
CA THR A 150 -22.94 -4.53 -16.07
C THR A 150 -23.64 -4.83 -14.75
N SER A 151 -23.53 -3.95 -13.75
CA SER A 151 -24.14 -4.17 -12.42
C SER A 151 -24.66 -2.87 -11.83
N GLY A 152 -25.76 -2.91 -11.07
CA GLY A 152 -26.29 -1.74 -10.39
C GLY A 152 -25.53 -1.37 -9.11
N PRO A 153 -26.01 -0.34 -8.38
CA PRO A 153 -25.52 0.03 -7.06
C PRO A 153 -25.53 -1.12 -6.06
N GLY A 154 -24.61 -1.13 -5.09
CA GLY A 154 -24.53 -2.15 -4.06
C GLY A 154 -23.14 -2.32 -3.45
N ILE A 155 -23.03 -3.19 -2.44
CA ILE A 155 -21.74 -3.55 -1.82
C ILE A 155 -20.88 -4.31 -2.82
N LYS A 156 -19.66 -3.82 -3.05
CA LYS A 156 -18.67 -4.40 -3.95
C LYS A 156 -17.27 -4.33 -3.33
N SER A 157 -16.41 -5.23 -3.79
CA SER A 157 -14.97 -5.16 -3.54
C SER A 157 -14.27 -4.58 -4.76
N PHE A 158 -13.32 -3.66 -4.54
CA PHE A 158 -12.53 -3.04 -5.58
C PHE A 158 -11.05 -3.30 -5.36
N PHE A 159 -10.31 -3.50 -6.44
CA PHE A 159 -8.86 -3.53 -6.42
C PHE A 159 -8.32 -2.10 -6.25
N SER A 160 -7.60 -1.84 -5.16
CA SER A 160 -7.17 -0.48 -4.81
C SER A 160 -6.12 0.07 -5.78
N ASP A 161 -5.34 -0.81 -6.41
CA ASP A 161 -4.32 -0.51 -7.42
C ASP A 161 -4.90 -0.17 -8.81
N GLU A 162 -6.17 -0.52 -9.04
CA GLU A 162 -6.88 -0.21 -10.29
C GLU A 162 -7.67 1.10 -10.23
N LEU A 163 -7.78 1.72 -9.04
CA LEU A 163 -8.41 3.02 -8.87
C LEU A 163 -7.55 4.12 -9.49
N ARG A 164 -8.20 5.02 -10.24
CA ARG A 164 -7.58 6.21 -10.79
C ARG A 164 -8.32 7.46 -10.34
N ASN A 165 -7.61 8.58 -10.26
CA ASN A 165 -8.17 9.89 -9.89
C ASN A 165 -9.05 9.85 -8.62
N ILE A 166 -8.60 9.11 -7.60
CA ILE A 166 -9.33 8.97 -6.35
C ILE A 166 -9.28 10.28 -5.55
N THR A 167 -10.43 10.70 -5.06
CA THR A 167 -10.58 11.94 -4.29
C THR A 167 -11.67 11.77 -3.23
N ALA A 168 -11.44 12.29 -2.03
CA ALA A 168 -12.50 12.47 -1.04
C ALA A 168 -13.47 13.56 -1.52
N THR A 169 -14.76 13.35 -1.29
CA THR A 169 -15.81 14.31 -1.65
C THR A 169 -16.18 15.19 -0.45
N ASN A 170 -17.11 16.11 -0.63
CA ASN A 170 -17.75 16.86 0.46
C ASN A 170 -19.03 16.18 1.00
N ARG A 171 -19.33 14.96 0.56
CA ARG A 171 -20.56 14.25 0.93
C ARG A 171 -20.26 13.27 2.05
N SER A 172 -21.04 13.30 3.12
CA SER A 172 -21.06 12.25 4.13
C SER A 172 -22.02 11.12 3.75
N PHE A 173 -21.86 9.97 4.38
CA PHE A 173 -22.80 8.86 4.27
C PHE A 173 -23.16 8.30 5.66
N ALA A 174 -24.37 7.76 5.78
CA ALA A 174 -24.76 6.93 6.92
C ALA A 174 -24.45 5.46 6.57
N PRO A 175 -23.56 4.78 7.31
CA PRO A 175 -23.13 3.42 6.96
C PRO A 175 -24.31 2.46 6.86
N ARG A 176 -24.35 1.71 5.75
CA ARG A 176 -25.31 0.62 5.54
C ARG A 176 -24.77 -0.72 6.06
N ASP A 177 -23.45 -0.78 6.29
CA ASP A 177 -22.70 -1.91 6.81
C ASP A 177 -21.62 -1.41 7.79
N GLN A 178 -20.96 -2.33 8.50
CA GLN A 178 -19.94 -2.02 9.48
C GLN A 178 -18.68 -1.43 8.85
N VAL A 179 -18.26 -0.27 9.36
CA VAL A 179 -17.00 0.39 8.99
C VAL A 179 -15.85 -0.16 9.85
N MET A 180 -14.75 -0.57 9.22
CA MET A 180 -13.59 -1.23 9.84
C MET A 180 -12.26 -0.66 9.32
N PHE A 181 -11.88 0.55 9.76
CA PHE A 181 -10.63 1.25 9.43
C PHE A 181 -9.86 1.74 10.67
#